data_AF-A0A2S2P1S6-F1
#
_entry.id   AF-A0A2S2P1S6-F1
#
_cell.length_a   1.000
_cell.length_b   1.000
_cell.length_c   1.000
_cell.angle_alpha   90.00
_cell.angle_beta   90.00
_cell.angle_gamma   90.00
#
_symmetry.space_group_name_H-M   'P 1'
#
loop_
_entity.id
_entity.type
_entity.pdbx_description
1 polymer ?
#
loop_
_entity_poly.entity_id
_entity_poly.type
_entity_poly.pdbx_seq_one_letter_code
_entity_poly.pdbx_strand_id
1 'polypeptide(L)'
;MNPKITKFVLPIGTINMDGSALYLSVALLFLAQINNLQLGIGEIFTIGLACTAASMSSAAIPSAAIVLVVMLCSVINIPTEDVSLLFAVDWLVDRFRTMNNLIGDCYTVAIVQHLSKEELEQDDSLNEKETEEAHVNGTFVIQEQEQNAHTNQSFTNTPV
;
A
#
# COMPACT_ATOMS: atom_id res chain seq x y z
N MET A 1 -14.74 4.86 -7.06
CA MET A 1 -13.41 4.24 -6.81
C MET A 1 -13.63 2.75 -6.73
N ASN A 2 -12.96 1.95 -7.57
CA ASN A 2 -13.23 0.51 -7.62
C ASN A 2 -12.62 -0.17 -6.37
N PRO A 3 -13.40 -0.96 -5.60
CA PRO A 3 -12.91 -1.60 -4.38
C PRO A 3 -11.83 -2.65 -4.66
N LYS A 4 -11.77 -3.25 -5.86
CA LYS A 4 -10.70 -4.19 -6.25
C LYS A 4 -9.35 -3.48 -6.30
N ILE A 5 -9.27 -2.33 -6.98
CA ILE A 5 -8.05 -1.51 -7.06
C ILE A 5 -7.63 -1.02 -5.67
N THR A 6 -8.60 -0.55 -4.87
CA THR A 6 -8.31 -0.02 -3.53
C THR A 6 -7.73 -1.11 -2.60
N LYS A 7 -8.31 -2.31 -2.61
CA LYS A 7 -7.82 -3.46 -1.81
C LYS A 7 -6.48 -4.01 -2.30
N PHE A 8 -6.14 -3.82 -3.57
CA PHE A 8 -4.86 -4.22 -4.13
C PHE A 8 -3.75 -3.21 -3.85
N VAL A 9 -4.03 -1.91 -4.03
CA VAL A 9 -3.03 -0.85 -3.95
C VAL A 9 -2.73 -0.48 -2.49
N LEU A 10 -3.71 -0.49 -1.57
CA LEU A 10 -3.48 -0.10 -0.17
C LEU A 10 -2.41 -0.95 0.55
N PRO A 11 -2.38 -2.29 0.45
CA PRO A 11 -1.32 -3.09 1.05
C PRO A 11 0.06 -2.86 0.40
N ILE A 12 0.11 -2.59 -0.91
CA ILE A 12 1.35 -2.39 -1.67
C ILE A 12 1.90 -0.95 -1.49
N GLY A 13 1.03 0.03 -1.28
CA GLY A 13 1.37 1.45 -1.07
C GLY A 13 2.27 1.68 0.14
N THR A 14 2.24 0.77 1.12
CA THR A 14 3.15 0.79 2.28
C THR A 14 4.65 0.75 1.92
N ILE A 15 4.99 0.36 0.69
CA ILE A 15 6.36 0.38 0.15
C ILE A 15 6.80 1.81 -0.24
N ASN A 16 5.85 2.73 -0.48
CA ASN A 16 6.12 4.09 -0.93
C ASN A 16 6.39 5.04 0.25
N MET A 17 7.62 5.01 0.76
CA MET A 17 8.01 5.76 1.96
C MET A 17 8.83 7.04 1.66
N ASP A 18 8.47 7.82 0.64
CA ASP A 18 9.24 9.03 0.25
C ASP A 18 9.42 10.04 1.39
N GLY A 19 8.39 10.22 2.23
CA GLY A 19 8.44 11.14 3.36
C GLY A 19 9.52 10.79 4.38
N SER A 20 9.92 9.53 4.46
CA SER A 20 10.95 9.07 5.40
C SER A 20 12.34 9.22 4.86
N ALA A 21 12.54 8.98 3.55
CA ALA A 21 13.81 9.26 2.89
C ALA A 21 14.18 10.75 3.03
N LEU A 22 13.19 11.64 2.85
CA LEU A 22 13.34 13.08 3.05
C LEU A 22 13.67 13.42 4.50
N TYR A 23 12.94 12.88 5.47
CA TYR A 23 13.21 13.10 6.89
C TYR A 23 14.64 12.73 7.27
N LEU A 24 15.08 11.53 6.91
CA LEU A 24 16.42 11.03 7.24
C LEU A 24 17.51 11.89 6.62
N SER A 25 17.34 12.26 5.34
CA SER A 25 18.31 13.09 4.62
C SER A 25 18.45 14.47 5.27
N VAL A 26 17.33 15.13 5.57
CA VAL A 26 17.32 16.46 6.21
C VAL A 26 17.85 16.40 7.64
N ALA A 27 17.50 15.35 8.41
CA ALA A 27 17.99 15.15 9.76
C ALA A 27 19.52 14.98 9.83
N LEU A 28 20.11 14.20 8.91
CA LEU A 28 21.57 14.00 8.83
C LEU A 28 22.29 15.29 8.41
N LEU A 29 21.74 16.01 7.43
CA LEU A 29 22.27 17.31 7.01
C LEU A 29 22.25 18.31 8.18
N PHE A 30 21.15 18.35 8.93
CA PHE A 30 21.02 19.20 10.11
C PHE A 30 22.04 18.84 11.20
N LEU A 31 22.22 17.55 11.50
CA LEU A 31 23.21 17.09 12.48
C LEU A 31 24.64 17.41 12.06
N ALA A 32 24.97 17.29 10.77
CA ALA A 32 26.28 17.70 10.29
C ALA A 32 26.51 19.21 10.46
N GLN A 33 25.49 20.02 10.15
CA GLN A 33 25.57 21.47 10.29
C GLN A 33 25.75 21.92 11.74
N ILE A 34 25.02 21.33 12.70
CA ILE A 34 25.14 21.69 14.11
C ILE A 34 26.50 21.27 14.70
N ASN A 35 27.08 20.17 14.19
CA ASN A 35 28.42 19.70 14.54
C ASN A 35 29.54 20.41 13.76
N ASN A 36 29.22 21.42 12.94
CA ASN A 36 30.17 22.15 12.08
C ASN A 36 30.97 21.22 11.14
N LEU A 37 30.39 20.11 10.71
CA LEU A 37 30.98 19.20 9.73
C LEU A 37 30.68 19.70 8.32
N GLN A 38 31.75 19.87 7.53
CA GLN A 38 31.65 20.22 6.13
C GLN A 38 31.47 18.94 5.31
N LEU A 39 30.27 18.71 4.80
CA LEU A 39 30.05 17.60 3.87
C LEU A 39 30.51 17.99 2.47
N GLY A 40 31.33 17.13 1.88
CA GLY A 40 31.63 17.15 0.46
C GLY A 40 30.46 16.65 -0.39
N ILE A 41 30.49 16.94 -1.70
CA ILE A 41 29.46 16.52 -2.65
C ILE A 41 29.26 14.99 -2.65
N GLY A 42 30.33 14.21 -2.48
CA GLY A 42 30.26 12.75 -2.44
C GLY A 42 29.55 12.20 -1.20
N GLU A 43 29.68 12.88 -0.06
CA GLU A 43 29.00 12.49 1.18
C GLU A 43 27.51 12.79 1.09
N ILE A 44 27.12 13.91 0.46
CA ILE A 44 25.72 14.23 0.18
C ILE A 44 25.07 13.17 -0.70
N PHE A 45 25.76 12.71 -1.76
CA PHE A 45 25.26 11.61 -2.59
C PHE A 45 25.15 10.29 -1.80
N THR A 46 26.15 10.00 -0.97
CA THR A 46 26.14 8.80 -0.11
C THR A 46 24.97 8.83 0.87
N ILE A 47 24.69 10.00 1.47
CA ILE A 47 23.52 10.21 2.35
C ILE A 47 22.23 9.97 1.58
N GLY A 48 22.06 10.55 0.41
CA GLY A 48 20.86 10.37 -0.40
C GLY A 48 20.60 8.89 -0.71
N LEU A 49 21.63 8.16 -1.13
CA LEU A 49 21.52 6.73 -1.43
C LEU A 49 21.23 5.90 -0.18
N ALA A 50 21.95 6.15 0.93
CA ALA A 50 21.76 5.45 2.20
C ALA A 50 20.36 5.71 2.79
N CYS A 51 19.88 6.96 2.74
CA CYS A 51 18.54 7.32 3.19
C CYS A 51 17.45 6.67 2.32
N THR A 52 17.66 6.60 1.01
CA THR A 52 16.72 5.94 0.09
C THR A 52 16.64 4.44 0.37
N ALA A 53 17.79 3.77 0.55
CA ALA A 53 17.86 2.37 0.93
C ALA A 53 17.24 2.11 2.32
N ALA A 54 17.51 2.98 3.29
CA ALA A 54 16.94 2.91 4.63
C ALA A 54 15.43 3.14 4.63
N SER A 55 14.91 4.00 3.75
CA SER A 55 13.48 4.29 3.63
C SER A 55 12.67 3.09 3.16
N MET A 56 13.21 2.31 2.22
CA MET A 56 12.58 1.05 1.78
C MET A 56 12.47 0.00 2.90
N SER A 57 13.20 0.19 4.02
CA SER A 57 13.17 -0.72 5.18
C SER A 57 11.96 -0.50 6.11
N SER A 58 10.98 0.33 5.71
CA SER A 58 9.80 0.74 6.50
C SER A 58 8.95 -0.38 7.09
N ALA A 59 9.07 -1.62 6.61
CA ALA A 59 8.20 -2.71 7.03
C ALA A 59 8.42 -3.19 8.48
N ALA A 60 9.49 -2.78 9.18
CA ALA A 60 9.95 -3.57 10.32
C ALA A 60 9.75 -2.98 11.74
N ILE A 61 9.72 -1.65 11.99
CA ILE A 61 9.85 -1.18 13.39
C ILE A 61 9.11 0.15 13.70
N PRO A 62 7.97 0.12 14.41
CA PRO A 62 7.37 1.28 15.06
C PRO A 62 8.29 1.76 16.21
N SER A 63 8.58 3.06 16.30
CA SER A 63 9.57 3.70 17.22
C SER A 63 11.04 3.78 16.73
N ALA A 64 11.33 3.40 15.47
CA ALA A 64 12.70 3.29 14.95
C ALA A 64 13.31 4.54 14.27
N ALA A 65 12.59 5.65 14.16
CA ALA A 65 13.10 6.82 13.42
C ALA A 65 14.46 7.29 13.94
N ILE A 66 14.62 7.35 15.26
CA ILE A 66 15.86 7.75 15.94
C ILE A 66 16.95 6.70 15.77
N VAL A 67 16.61 5.42 15.91
CA VAL A 67 17.56 4.31 15.72
C VAL A 67 18.11 4.32 14.30
N LEU A 68 17.25 4.59 13.32
CA LEU A 68 17.61 4.68 11.92
C LEU A 68 18.52 5.89 11.64
N VAL A 69 18.24 7.04 12.27
CA VAL A 69 19.13 8.23 12.21
C VAL A 69 20.50 7.90 12.83
N VAL A 70 20.55 7.28 14.01
CA VAL A 70 21.81 6.89 14.67
C VAL A 70 22.62 5.90 13.82
N MET A 71 21.93 4.94 13.19
CA MET A 71 22.56 4.00 12.27
C MET A 71 23.16 4.71 11.04
N LEU A 72 22.42 5.65 10.45
CA LEU A 72 22.92 6.44 9.33
C LEU A 72 24.04 7.41 9.72
N CYS A 73 24.01 8.01 10.92
CA CYS A 73 25.13 8.81 11.43
C CYS A 73 26.43 7.99 11.46
N SER A 74 26.34 6.70 11.80
CA SER A 74 27.50 5.79 11.80
C SER A 74 28.05 5.52 10.40
N VAL A 75 27.22 5.59 9.35
CA VAL A 75 27.66 5.39 7.94
C VAL A 75 28.57 6.53 7.46
N ILE A 76 28.36 7.74 7.98
CA ILE A 76 29.06 8.97 7.56
C ILE A 76 29.90 9.61 8.68
N ASN A 77 30.09 8.89 9.79
CA ASN A 77 30.88 9.33 10.95
C ASN A 77 30.44 10.68 11.55
N ILE A 78 29.13 10.93 11.64
CA ILE A 78 28.58 12.08 12.36
C ILE A 78 28.43 11.75 13.86
N PRO A 79 28.86 12.64 14.78
CA PRO A 79 28.62 12.50 16.21
C PRO A 79 27.12 12.45 16.54
N THR A 80 26.71 11.52 17.41
CA THR A 80 25.30 11.30 17.74
C THR A 80 24.82 12.04 18.99
N GLU A 81 25.65 12.90 19.56
CA GLU A 81 25.36 13.65 20.80
C GLU A 81 24.14 14.57 20.63
N ASP A 82 23.95 15.14 19.44
CA ASP A 82 22.86 16.09 19.15
C ASP A 82 21.56 15.42 18.63
N VAL A 83 21.51 14.08 18.55
CA VAL A 83 20.30 13.36 18.11
C VAL A 83 19.10 13.63 19.05
N SER A 84 19.37 14.00 20.30
CA SER A 84 18.36 14.40 21.28
C SER A 84 17.50 15.60 20.82
N LEU A 85 18.03 16.53 20.00
CA LEU A 85 17.25 17.62 19.43
C LEU A 85 16.19 17.10 18.45
N LEU A 86 16.53 16.09 17.65
CA LEU A 86 15.58 15.46 16.71
C LEU A 86 14.45 14.76 17.48
N PHE A 87 14.77 14.11 18.61
CA PHE A 87 13.75 13.49 19.45
C PHE A 87 12.71 14.48 19.96
N ALA A 88 13.12 15.69 20.32
CA ALA A 88 12.20 16.72 20.82
C ALA A 88 11.13 17.13 19.78
N VAL A 89 11.44 17.01 18.48
CA VAL A 89 10.53 17.34 17.37
C VAL A 89 9.94 16.11 16.68
N ASP A 90 10.42 14.90 17.01
CA ASP A 90 10.06 13.64 16.34
C ASP A 90 8.55 13.38 16.39
N TRP A 91 7.88 13.72 17.50
CA TRP A 91 6.43 13.55 17.65
C TRP A 91 5.63 14.33 16.59
N LEU A 92 6.12 15.50 16.15
CA LEU A 92 5.46 16.34 15.17
C LEU A 92 5.81 15.87 13.75
N VAL A 93 7.10 15.64 13.50
CA VAL A 93 7.61 15.26 12.19
C VAL A 93 7.15 13.86 11.79
N ASP A 94 6.99 12.94 12.75
CA ASP A 94 6.40 11.62 12.54
C ASP A 94 4.98 11.72 11.96
N ARG A 95 4.14 12.63 12.48
CA ARG A 95 2.77 12.82 11.98
C ARG A 95 2.76 13.34 10.54
N PHE A 96 3.64 14.29 10.22
CA PHE A 96 3.76 14.79 8.85
C PHE A 96 4.28 13.73 7.88
N ARG A 97 5.22 12.90 8.34
CA ARG A 97 5.77 11.78 7.57
C ARG A 97 4.68 10.77 7.21
N THR A 98 3.88 10.32 8.19
CA THR A 98 2.76 9.41 7.93
C THR A 98 1.72 10.05 7.01
N MET A 99 1.41 11.34 7.20
CA MET A 99 0.46 12.06 6.36
C MET A 99 0.93 12.16 4.91
N ASN A 100 2.21 12.47 4.68
CA ASN A 100 2.75 12.56 3.32
C ASN A 100 2.73 11.21 2.61
N ASN A 101 3.12 10.13 3.31
CA ASN A 101 3.07 8.77 2.74
C ASN A 101 1.62 8.39 2.40
N LEU A 102 0.67 8.67 3.29
CA LEU A 102 -0.75 8.41 3.05
C LEU A 102 -1.30 9.18 1.84
N ILE A 103 -0.93 10.46 1.68
CA ILE A 103 -1.34 11.26 0.53
C ILE A 103 -0.77 10.67 -0.77
N GLY A 104 0.50 10.24 -0.76
CA GLY A 104 1.12 9.54 -1.88
C GLY A 104 0.39 8.25 -2.28
N ASP A 105 -0.03 7.46 -1.30
CA ASP A 105 -0.85 6.27 -1.52
C ASP A 105 -2.20 6.63 -2.15
N CYS A 106 -2.87 7.67 -1.64
CA CYS A 106 -4.14 8.14 -2.23
C CYS A 106 -3.98 8.56 -3.70
N TYR A 107 -2.90 9.28 -4.04
CA TYR A 107 -2.60 9.64 -5.43
C TYR A 107 -2.29 8.40 -6.28
N THR A 108 -1.55 7.44 -5.74
CA THR A 108 -1.22 6.19 -6.44
C THR A 108 -2.49 5.43 -6.80
N VAL A 109 -3.44 5.29 -5.86
CA VAL A 109 -4.71 4.62 -6.15
C VAL A 109 -5.51 5.38 -7.22
N ALA A 110 -5.53 6.71 -7.19
CA ALA A 110 -6.22 7.53 -8.18
C ALA A 110 -5.61 7.38 -9.58
N ILE A 111 -4.28 7.36 -9.69
CA ILE A 111 -3.56 7.19 -10.95
C ILE A 111 -3.78 5.78 -11.50
N VAL A 112 -3.62 4.75 -10.68
CA VAL A 112 -3.85 3.35 -11.08
C VAL A 112 -5.28 3.14 -11.53
N GLN A 113 -6.27 3.69 -10.81
CA GLN A 113 -7.67 3.64 -11.21
C GLN A 113 -7.91 4.29 -12.58
N HIS A 114 -7.22 5.38 -12.89
CA HIS A 114 -7.35 6.04 -14.19
C HIS A 114 -6.70 5.25 -15.32
N LEU A 115 -5.51 4.68 -15.07
CA LEU A 115 -4.78 3.89 -16.07
C LEU A 115 -5.41 2.52 -16.33
N SER A 116 -5.98 1.87 -15.31
CA SER A 116 -6.63 0.56 -15.42
C SER A 116 -8.09 0.62 -15.85
N LYS A 117 -8.58 1.76 -16.37
CA LYS A 117 -10.01 1.96 -16.67
C LYS A 117 -10.55 0.95 -17.68
N GLU A 118 -9.81 0.66 -18.75
CA GLU A 118 -10.20 -0.31 -19.78
C GLU A 118 -10.24 -1.75 -19.22
N GLU A 119 -9.29 -2.12 -18.36
CA GLU A 119 -9.28 -3.44 -17.72
C GLU A 119 -10.44 -3.60 -16.72
N LEU A 120 -10.82 -2.53 -16.03
CA LEU A 120 -11.99 -2.54 -15.13
C LEU A 120 -13.30 -2.69 -15.91
N GLU A 121 -13.43 -2.00 -17.06
CA GLU A 121 -14.61 -2.11 -17.93
C GLU A 121 -14.73 -3.53 -18.54
N GLN A 122 -13.59 -4.15 -18.89
CA GLN A 122 -13.56 -5.52 -19.37
C GLN A 122 -13.95 -6.52 -18.26
N ASP A 123 -13.40 -6.37 -17.05
CA ASP A 123 -13.66 -7.26 -15.91
C ASP A 123 -15.11 -7.16 -15.39
N ASP A 124 -15.72 -5.97 -15.42
CA ASP A 124 -17.14 -5.78 -15.09
C ASP A 124 -18.05 -6.47 -16.13
N SER A 125 -17.72 -6.39 -17.43
CA SER A 125 -18.49 -7.06 -18.49
C SER A 125 -18.42 -8.59 -18.46
N LEU A 126 -17.33 -9.16 -17.93
CA LEU A 126 -17.17 -10.60 -17.74
C LEU A 126 -17.99 -11.10 -16.55
N ASN A 127 -17.99 -10.35 -15.44
CA ASN A 127 -18.80 -10.68 -14.25
C ASN A 127 -20.31 -10.62 -14.53
N GLU A 128 -20.77 -9.66 -15.35
CA GLU A 128 -22.18 -9.60 -15.76
C GLU A 128 -22.59 -10.83 -16.56
N LYS A 129 -21.76 -11.27 -17.52
CA LYS A 129 -22.03 -12.48 -18.33
C LYS A 129 -22.05 -13.74 -17.49
N GLU A 130 -21.11 -13.91 -16.57
CA GLU A 130 -21.11 -15.06 -15.65
C GLU A 130 -22.33 -15.08 -14.73
N THR A 131 -22.79 -13.91 -14.28
CA THR A 131 -23.98 -13.79 -13.43
C THR A 131 -25.26 -14.10 -14.21
N GLU A 132 -25.37 -13.64 -15.46
CA GLU A 132 -26.48 -13.97 -16.36
C GLU A 132 -26.52 -15.47 -16.68
N GLU A 133 -25.38 -16.08 -17.01
CA GLU A 133 -25.31 -17.52 -17.28
C GLU A 133 -25.66 -18.36 -16.04
N ALA A 134 -25.23 -17.96 -14.85
CA ALA A 134 -25.59 -18.63 -13.60
C ALA A 134 -27.10 -18.53 -13.30
N HIS A 135 -27.72 -17.38 -13.59
CA HIS A 135 -29.15 -17.18 -13.37
C HIS A 135 -30.02 -17.95 -14.37
N VAL A 136 -29.59 -18.03 -15.63
CA VAL A 136 -30.25 -18.85 -16.67
C VAL A 136 -30.15 -20.33 -16.31
N ASN A 137 -28.97 -20.81 -15.92
CA ASN A 137 -28.77 -22.21 -15.52
C ASN A 137 -29.56 -22.56 -14.25
N GLY A 138 -29.61 -21.67 -13.25
CA GLY A 138 -30.41 -21.87 -12.06
C GLY A 138 -31.91 -21.95 -12.35
N THR A 139 -32.41 -21.09 -13.24
CA THR A 139 -33.83 -21.09 -13.66
C THR A 139 -34.19 -22.37 -14.42
N PHE A 140 -33.30 -22.83 -15.31
CA PHE A 140 -33.49 -24.07 -16.05
C PHE A 140 -33.53 -25.30 -15.12
N VAL A 141 -32.64 -25.37 -14.14
CA VAL A 141 -32.62 -26.47 -13.15
C VAL A 141 -33.89 -26.51 -12.31
N ILE A 142 -34.43 -25.35 -11.90
CA ILE A 142 -35.67 -25.29 -11.12
C ILE A 142 -36.86 -25.76 -11.98
N GLN A 143 -36.94 -25.34 -13.24
CA GLN A 143 -37.99 -25.80 -14.16
C GLN A 143 -37.92 -27.32 -14.41
N GLU A 144 -36.72 -27.87 -14.55
CA GLU A 144 -36.51 -29.30 -14.77
C GLU A 144 -36.90 -30.13 -13.52
N GLN A 145 -36.68 -29.59 -12.31
CA GLN A 145 -37.12 -30.21 -11.05
C GLN A 145 -38.64 -30.17 -10.87
N GLU A 146 -39.30 -29.05 -11.19
CA GLU A 146 -40.77 -28.94 -11.13
C GLU A 146 -41.46 -29.89 -12.14
N GLN A 147 -40.92 -29.98 -13.36
CA GLN A 147 -41.45 -30.88 -14.38
C GLN A 147 -41.28 -32.35 -13.99
N ASN A 148 -40.13 -32.73 -13.44
CA ASN A 148 -39.88 -34.08 -12.93
C ASN A 148 -40.74 -34.41 -11.69
N ALA A 149 -41.05 -33.44 -10.83
CA ALA A 149 -41.95 -33.65 -9.68
C ALA A 149 -43.40 -33.93 -10.15
N HIS A 150 -43.87 -33.20 -11.16
CA HIS A 150 -45.20 -33.42 -11.77
C HIS A 150 -45.31 -34.74 -12.54
N THR A 151 -44.24 -35.15 -13.23
CA THR A 151 -44.18 -36.45 -13.92
C THR A 151 -44.22 -37.61 -12.91
N ASN A 152 -43.47 -37.54 -11.81
CA ASN A 152 -43.45 -38.61 -10.80
C ASN A 152 -44.76 -38.76 -10.02
N GLN A 153 -45.53 -37.68 -9.81
CA GLN A 153 -46.87 -37.76 -9.21
C GLN A 153 -47.94 -38.37 -10.13
N SER A 154 -47.71 -38.34 -11.45
CA SER A 154 -48.63 -38.96 -12.42
C SER A 154 -48.45 -40.49 -12.52
N PHE A 155 -47.28 -41.02 -12.14
CA PHE A 155 -47.00 -42.47 -12.17
C PHE A 155 -47.42 -43.22 -10.89
N THR A 156 -47.72 -42.55 -9.78
CA THR A 156 -48.12 -43.21 -8.51
C THR A 156 -49.64 -43.43 -8.39
N ASN A 157 -50.44 -42.93 -9.32
CA ASN A 157 -51.91 -43.08 -9.33
C ASN A 157 -52.39 -44.05 -10.42
N THR A 158 -51.75 -45.22 -10.55
CA THR A 158 -52.37 -46.34 -11.28
C THR A 158 -53.05 -47.25 -10.25
N PRO A 159 -54.39 -47.31 -10.19
CA PRO A 159 -55.06 -48.25 -9.30
C PRO A 159 -54.79 -49.68 -9.79
N VAL A 160 -54.46 -50.56 -8.85
CA VAL A 160 -54.45 -52.02 -8.99
C VAL A 160 -55.78 -52.55 -9.50
#